data_AF-A0A8S0WC15-F1
#
_entry.id   AF-A0A8S0WC15-F1
#
_cell.length_a   1.000
_cell.length_b   1.000
_cell.length_c   1.000
_cell.angle_alpha   90.00
_cell.angle_beta   90.00
_cell.angle_gamma   90.00
#
_symmetry.space_group_name_H-M   'P 1'
#
loop_
_entity.id
_entity.type
_entity.pdbx_description
1 polymer ?
#
loop_
_entity_poly.entity_id
_entity_poly.type
_entity_poly.pdbx_seq_one_letter_code
_entity_poly.pdbx_strand_id
1 'polypeptide(L)'
;MKSLHQALCSLTPTATSSAELLKQLHECRCPEDPSPEHQAERLLNQLTYQDFPALRRAKAKLTVASCDKKIDIFFQARITGMVGTLNLYLDPQLSYSWHQVSLIAAKAAGCGPNHAQNLWTWIQKYLRAGKLPLHRYGTYHLSILKDKDFASEIQGHLSEISQKGYIHARDIVDYIATLEVQQQLGTKARGISDCTARCWL
;
A
#
# COMPACT_ATOMS: atom_id res chain seq x y z
N MET A 1 12.12 -52.38 1.05
CA MET A 1 10.85 -51.93 1.66
C MET A 1 11.13 -51.42 3.05
N LYS A 2 10.58 -50.23 3.37
CA LYS A 2 10.57 -49.52 4.68
C LYS A 2 11.87 -48.82 5.08
N SER A 3 12.00 -47.55 4.69
CA SER A 3 11.88 -46.42 5.63
C SER A 3 12.18 -45.10 4.91
N LEU A 4 11.16 -44.51 4.28
CA LEU A 4 11.18 -43.14 3.73
C LEU A 4 10.02 -42.31 4.31
N HIS A 5 9.59 -42.60 5.54
CA HIS A 5 8.36 -42.01 6.09
C HIS A 5 8.45 -41.41 7.51
N GLN A 6 9.66 -41.13 8.01
CA GLN A 6 9.91 -40.35 9.24
C GLN A 6 11.22 -39.57 8.98
N ALA A 7 11.31 -38.24 9.03
CA ALA A 7 10.49 -37.25 9.69
C ALA A 7 10.47 -35.96 8.85
N LEU A 8 9.30 -35.64 8.30
CA LEU A 8 8.96 -34.40 7.60
C LEU A 8 8.20 -33.44 8.55
N CYS A 9 8.51 -33.47 9.84
CA CYS A 9 7.82 -32.70 10.89
C CYS A 9 8.80 -31.92 11.76
N SER A 10 9.40 -30.85 11.24
CA SER A 10 9.99 -29.79 12.07
C SER A 10 10.12 -28.48 11.30
N LEU A 11 9.00 -27.97 10.80
CA LEU A 11 8.87 -26.56 10.39
C LEU A 11 7.57 -26.02 10.97
N THR A 12 7.63 -25.58 12.22
CA THR A 12 6.73 -24.53 12.70
C THR A 12 7.61 -23.32 13.02
N PRO A 13 7.34 -22.13 12.45
CA PRO A 13 7.98 -20.92 12.91
C PRO A 13 7.40 -20.60 14.29
N THR A 14 8.25 -20.71 15.31
CA THR A 14 7.91 -20.28 16.66
C THR A 14 7.56 -18.80 16.63
N ALA A 15 6.29 -18.47 16.91
CA ALA A 15 5.88 -17.10 17.15
C ALA A 15 6.66 -16.57 18.36
N THR A 16 7.68 -15.75 18.11
CA THR A 16 8.48 -15.09 19.14
C THR A 16 7.55 -14.26 20.01
N SER A 17 7.41 -14.66 21.28
CA SER A 17 6.59 -13.97 22.28
C SER A 17 7.02 -12.51 22.40
N SER A 18 6.05 -11.60 22.53
CA SER A 18 6.30 -10.16 22.69
C SER A 18 7.21 -9.82 23.87
N ALA A 19 7.23 -10.67 24.91
CA ALA A 19 8.13 -10.54 26.05
C ALA A 19 9.60 -10.80 25.69
N GLU A 20 9.86 -11.75 24.78
CA GLU A 20 11.21 -12.06 24.30
C GLU A 20 11.79 -10.90 23.47
N LEU A 21 10.95 -10.29 22.64
CA LEU A 21 11.28 -9.10 21.85
C LEU A 21 11.62 -7.89 22.74
N LEU A 22 10.88 -7.68 23.82
CA LEU A 22 11.15 -6.59 24.77
C LEU A 22 12.46 -6.82 25.53
N LYS A 23 12.78 -8.06 25.88
CA LYS A 23 14.05 -8.42 26.52
C LYS A 23 15.25 -8.24 25.58
N GLN A 24 15.10 -8.61 24.31
CA GLN A 24 16.13 -8.42 23.28
C GLN A 24 16.41 -6.93 23.00
N LEU A 25 15.38 -6.07 23.04
CA LEU A 25 15.54 -4.61 22.96
C LEU A 25 16.29 -4.04 24.18
N HIS A 26 16.04 -4.58 25.37
CA HIS A 26 16.71 -4.15 26.60
C HIS A 26 18.20 -4.55 26.63
N GLU A 27 18.56 -5.66 25.98
CA GLU A 27 19.92 -6.19 25.90
C GLU A 27 20.71 -5.69 24.68
N CYS A 28 20.17 -4.75 23.90
CA CYS A 28 20.75 -4.27 22.63
C CYS A 28 21.10 -5.40 21.64
N ARG A 29 20.44 -6.56 21.71
CA ARG A 29 20.64 -7.64 20.73
C ARG A 29 19.58 -7.54 19.65
N CYS A 30 20.01 -7.35 18.41
CA CYS A 30 19.14 -7.44 17.25
C CYS A 30 18.57 -8.87 17.13
N PRO A 31 17.24 -9.05 17.03
CA PRO A 31 16.67 -10.34 16.68
C PRO A 31 17.14 -10.72 15.28
N GLU A 32 17.83 -11.85 15.16
CA GLU A 32 18.09 -12.48 13.87
C GLU A 32 16.80 -13.14 13.39
N ASP A 33 16.23 -12.60 12.31
CA ASP A 33 15.03 -13.14 11.67
C ASP A 33 15.48 -14.18 10.62
N PRO A 34 15.16 -15.48 10.78
CA PRO A 34 15.62 -16.54 9.88
C PRO A 34 14.81 -16.62 8.57
N SER A 35 14.29 -15.48 8.09
CA SER A 35 13.51 -15.41 6.84
C SER A 35 14.46 -15.43 5.63
N PRO A 36 14.19 -16.23 4.58
CA PRO A 36 15.07 -16.34 3.42
C PRO A 36 15.17 -15.00 2.70
N GLU A 37 16.34 -14.38 2.86
CA GLU A 37 16.74 -13.07 2.37
C GLU A 37 16.45 -12.91 0.89
N HIS A 38 15.68 -11.89 0.53
CA HIS A 38 15.48 -11.53 -0.87
C HIS A 38 16.78 -10.93 -1.40
N GLN A 39 17.26 -11.40 -2.55
CA GLN A 39 18.47 -10.92 -3.22
C GLN A 39 18.55 -9.37 -3.38
N ALA A 40 17.41 -8.68 -3.34
CA ALA A 40 17.33 -7.24 -3.22
C ALA A 40 18.00 -6.73 -1.93
N GLU A 41 17.74 -7.32 -0.76
CA GLU A 41 18.27 -6.94 0.55
C GLU A 41 19.80 -6.98 0.60
N ARG A 42 20.42 -7.98 -0.03
CA ARG A 42 21.89 -8.06 -0.15
C ARG A 42 22.46 -6.93 -1.02
N LEU A 43 21.82 -6.61 -2.15
CA LEU A 43 22.22 -5.49 -3.00
C LEU A 43 22.02 -4.12 -2.31
N LEU A 44 21.16 -4.05 -1.30
CA LEU A 44 20.80 -2.81 -0.61
C LEU A 44 21.62 -2.58 0.66
N ASN A 45 21.97 -3.63 1.39
CA ASN A 45 22.93 -3.55 2.48
C ASN A 45 24.34 -3.19 1.98
N GLN A 46 24.63 -3.44 0.69
CA GLN A 46 25.85 -2.97 0.02
C GLN A 46 25.85 -1.47 -0.31
N LEU A 47 24.69 -0.81 -0.35
CA LEU A 47 24.64 0.66 -0.43
C LEU A 47 24.83 1.21 0.99
N THR A 48 26.09 1.31 1.41
CA THR A 48 26.47 1.85 2.72
C THR A 48 26.22 3.36 2.73
N TYR A 49 25.02 3.78 3.14
CA TYR A 49 24.55 5.17 3.10
C TYR A 49 24.94 6.02 4.33
N GLN A 50 25.95 5.60 5.10
CA GLN A 50 26.21 6.13 6.45
C GLN A 50 26.34 7.66 6.54
N ASP A 51 26.62 8.38 5.44
CA ASP A 51 26.47 9.85 5.42
C ASP A 51 26.05 10.43 4.07
N PHE A 52 24.84 10.13 3.59
CA PHE A 52 24.28 10.90 2.46
C PHE A 52 23.58 12.19 2.95
N PRO A 53 24.09 13.40 2.64
CA PRO A 53 23.33 14.64 2.84
C PRO A 53 21.97 14.59 2.13
N ALA A 54 21.82 13.76 1.08
CA ALA A 54 20.56 13.51 0.42
C ALA A 54 19.49 12.87 1.33
N LEU A 55 19.86 11.92 2.21
CA LEU A 55 18.93 11.29 3.16
C LEU A 55 18.53 12.28 4.26
N ARG A 56 19.47 13.06 4.77
CA ARG A 56 19.18 14.11 5.77
C ARG A 56 18.29 15.20 5.18
N ARG A 57 18.54 15.63 3.93
CA ARG A 57 17.66 16.55 3.18
C ARG A 57 16.29 15.94 2.92
N ALA A 58 16.23 14.66 2.56
CA ALA A 58 14.99 13.94 2.34
C ALA A 58 14.15 13.90 3.62
N LYS A 59 14.75 13.50 4.74
CA LYS A 59 14.14 13.54 6.07
C LYS A 59 13.60 14.93 6.40
N ALA A 60 14.44 15.98 6.28
CA ALA A 60 14.01 17.35 6.58
C ALA A 60 12.80 17.78 5.74
N LYS A 61 12.81 17.50 4.44
CA LYS A 61 11.68 17.78 3.54
C LYS A 61 10.42 17.00 3.92
N LEU A 62 10.56 15.72 4.28
CA LEU A 62 9.45 14.87 4.72
C LEU A 62 8.88 15.35 6.06
N THR A 63 9.72 15.76 7.00
CA THR A 63 9.27 16.31 8.28
C THR A 63 8.48 17.59 8.07
N VAL A 64 8.96 18.52 7.24
CA VAL A 64 8.21 19.75 6.90
C VAL A 64 6.88 19.39 6.23
N ALA A 65 6.88 18.44 5.29
CA ALA A 65 5.65 17.97 4.65
C ALA A 65 4.68 17.35 5.66
N SER A 66 5.14 16.58 6.65
CA SER A 66 4.27 15.95 7.66
C SER A 66 3.52 16.93 8.58
N CYS A 67 3.98 18.18 8.65
CA CYS A 67 3.38 19.24 9.44
C CYS A 67 2.33 20.06 8.68
N ASP A 68 2.19 19.85 7.37
CA ASP A 68 1.18 20.56 6.58
C ASP A 68 -0.23 20.05 6.92
N LYS A 69 -1.07 20.93 7.47
CA LYS A 69 -2.45 20.63 7.89
C LYS A 69 -3.39 20.35 6.72
N LYS A 70 -3.00 20.66 5.48
CA LYS A 70 -3.82 20.42 4.27
C LYS A 70 -3.73 18.99 3.76
N ILE A 71 -2.87 18.18 4.37
CA ILE A 71 -2.60 16.82 3.94
C ILE A 71 -3.58 15.84 4.60
N ASP A 72 -4.02 14.85 3.81
CA ASP A 72 -4.87 13.76 4.27
C ASP A 72 -4.21 12.93 5.39
N ILE A 73 -5.01 12.49 6.37
CA ILE A 73 -4.55 11.77 7.58
C ILE A 73 -3.76 10.51 7.20
N PHE A 74 -4.19 9.78 6.16
CA PHE A 74 -3.47 8.59 5.70
C PHE A 74 -2.14 8.95 5.06
N PHE A 75 -2.06 10.04 4.31
CA PHE A 75 -0.81 10.51 3.73
C PHE A 75 0.15 11.00 4.81
N GLN A 76 -0.36 11.68 5.83
CA GLN A 76 0.41 12.06 7.01
C GLN A 76 0.99 10.82 7.71
N ALA A 77 0.18 9.79 7.96
CA ALA A 77 0.64 8.54 8.57
C ALA A 77 1.76 7.86 7.76
N ARG A 78 1.67 7.89 6.42
CA ARG A 78 2.74 7.37 5.54
C ARG A 78 4.02 8.18 5.65
N ILE A 79 3.93 9.51 5.61
CA ILE A 79 5.11 10.37 5.76
C ILE A 79 5.75 10.13 7.13
N THR A 80 4.95 10.06 8.20
CA THR A 80 5.42 9.76 9.55
C THR A 80 6.15 8.42 9.62
N GLY A 81 5.62 7.37 9.00
CA GLY A 81 6.31 6.08 8.91
C GLY A 81 7.63 6.16 8.14
N MET A 82 7.69 6.92 7.05
CA MET A 82 8.92 7.14 6.28
C MET A 82 9.97 7.90 7.10
N VAL A 83 9.55 8.96 7.81
CA VAL A 83 10.42 9.76 8.69
C VAL A 83 10.92 8.90 9.85
N GLY A 84 10.06 8.11 10.48
CA GLY A 84 10.44 7.18 11.55
C GLY A 84 11.47 6.15 11.09
N THR A 85 11.27 5.57 9.92
CA THR A 85 12.23 4.64 9.30
C THR A 85 13.58 5.31 9.06
N LEU A 86 13.59 6.54 8.51
CA LEU A 86 14.82 7.31 8.28
C LEU A 86 15.49 7.75 9.58
N ASN A 87 14.73 8.05 10.64
CA ASN A 87 15.29 8.39 11.94
C ASN A 87 16.07 7.24 12.53
N LEU A 88 15.48 6.04 12.53
CA LEU A 88 16.11 4.83 13.06
C LEU A 88 17.33 4.43 12.24
N TYR A 89 17.31 4.65 10.93
CA TYR A 89 18.43 4.30 10.05
C TYR A 89 19.61 5.27 10.13
N LEU A 90 19.33 6.56 10.34
CA LEU A 90 20.36 7.60 10.41
C LEU A 90 20.96 7.79 11.81
N ASP A 91 20.47 7.04 12.79
CA ASP A 91 20.99 7.11 14.16
C ASP A 91 22.31 6.30 14.25
N PRO A 92 23.46 6.95 14.53
CA PRO A 92 24.74 6.26 14.61
C PRO A 92 24.84 5.29 15.80
N GLN A 93 23.96 5.42 16.80
CA GLN A 93 23.91 4.49 17.93
C GLN A 93 23.13 3.21 17.59
N LEU A 94 22.32 3.24 16.53
CA LEU A 94 21.48 2.13 16.11
C LEU A 94 22.04 1.52 14.82
N SER A 95 22.75 0.40 14.93
CA SER A 95 23.27 -0.34 13.76
C SER A 95 22.20 -1.28 13.17
N TYR A 96 21.09 -0.71 12.70
CA TYR A 96 19.99 -1.48 12.11
C TYR A 96 20.05 -1.52 10.58
N SER A 97 19.68 -2.66 10.01
CA SER A 97 19.46 -2.78 8.56
C SER A 97 18.17 -2.09 8.13
N TRP A 98 18.03 -1.79 6.83
CA TRP A 98 16.80 -1.21 6.26
C TRP A 98 15.54 -2.03 6.56
N HIS A 99 15.66 -3.36 6.57
CA HIS A 99 14.58 -4.26 6.92
C HIS A 99 14.18 -4.08 8.39
N GLN A 100 15.16 -4.06 9.30
CA GLN A 100 14.92 -3.90 10.73
C GLN A 100 14.27 -2.55 11.05
N VAL A 101 14.81 -1.44 10.53
CA VAL A 101 14.25 -0.10 10.80
C VAL A 101 12.83 0.07 10.24
N SER A 102 12.56 -0.48 9.05
CA SER A 102 11.23 -0.39 8.44
C SER A 102 10.22 -1.28 9.16
N LEU A 103 10.65 -2.46 9.64
CA LEU A 103 9.82 -3.35 10.44
C LEU A 103 9.51 -2.74 11.81
N ILE A 104 10.50 -2.13 12.48
CA ILE A 104 10.32 -1.43 13.75
C ILE A 104 9.35 -0.26 13.54
N ALA A 105 9.54 0.56 12.50
CA ALA A 105 8.64 1.68 12.20
C ALA A 105 7.21 1.21 11.87
N ALA A 106 7.05 0.11 11.13
CA ALA A 106 5.76 -0.48 10.84
C ALA A 106 5.07 -0.99 12.11
N LYS A 107 5.79 -1.71 12.98
CA LYS A 107 5.26 -2.19 14.26
C LYS A 107 4.89 -1.04 15.19
N ALA A 108 5.69 0.02 15.25
CA ALA A 108 5.38 1.23 16.01
C ALA A 108 4.09 1.93 15.52
N ALA A 109 3.77 1.79 14.23
CA ALA A 109 2.52 2.25 13.63
C ALA A 109 1.36 1.23 13.74
N GLY A 110 1.52 0.14 14.49
CA GLY A 110 0.51 -0.93 14.60
C GLY A 110 0.30 -1.74 13.31
N CYS A 111 1.25 -1.68 12.38
CA CYS A 111 1.17 -2.30 11.07
C CYS A 111 2.08 -3.54 10.95
N GLY A 112 1.74 -4.44 10.03
CA GLY A 112 2.49 -5.68 9.77
C GLY A 112 3.66 -5.54 8.78
N PRO A 113 4.37 -6.64 8.47
CA PRO A 113 5.55 -6.66 7.60
C PRO A 113 5.32 -6.10 6.19
N ASN A 114 4.14 -6.28 5.62
CA ASN A 114 3.78 -5.70 4.32
C ASN A 114 3.87 -4.16 4.34
N HIS A 115 3.58 -3.53 5.48
CA HIS A 115 3.71 -2.10 5.63
C HIS A 115 5.18 -1.67 5.64
N ALA A 116 6.07 -2.46 6.25
CA ALA A 116 7.52 -2.21 6.23
C ALA A 116 8.07 -2.20 4.79
N GLN A 117 7.69 -3.18 3.97
CA GLN A 117 8.07 -3.22 2.56
C GLN A 117 7.53 -2.03 1.77
N ASN A 118 6.31 -1.59 2.07
CA ASN A 118 5.71 -0.41 1.47
C ASN A 118 6.45 0.87 1.86
N LEU A 119 6.77 1.06 3.15
CA LEU A 119 7.57 2.19 3.64
C LEU A 119 8.89 2.30 2.88
N TRP A 120 9.56 1.16 2.73
CA TRP A 120 10.82 1.10 2.01
C TRP A 120 10.67 1.46 0.53
N THR A 121 9.66 0.89 -0.15
CA THR A 121 9.34 1.22 -1.54
C THR A 121 9.03 2.72 -1.72
N TRP A 122 8.34 3.33 -0.77
CA TRP A 122 8.04 4.76 -0.81
C TRP A 122 9.27 5.63 -0.63
N ILE A 123 10.15 5.28 0.32
CA ILE A 123 11.43 5.97 0.53
C ILE A 123 12.26 5.91 -0.74
N GLN A 124 12.39 4.74 -1.37
CA GLN A 124 13.14 4.60 -2.62
C GLN A 124 12.55 5.44 -3.75
N LYS A 125 11.23 5.40 -3.94
CA LYS A 125 10.55 6.21 -4.96
C LYS A 125 10.77 7.70 -4.72
N TYR A 126 10.72 8.12 -3.46
CA TYR A 126 10.97 9.50 -3.06
C TYR A 126 12.42 9.91 -3.33
N LEU A 127 13.40 9.05 -3.03
CA LEU A 127 14.81 9.35 -3.30
C LEU A 127 15.13 9.41 -4.80
N ARG A 128 14.54 8.52 -5.60
CA ARG A 128 14.77 8.50 -7.06
C ARG A 128 14.07 9.63 -7.79
N ALA A 129 12.83 9.94 -7.44
CA ALA A 129 11.98 10.86 -8.20
C ALA A 129 11.72 12.20 -7.49
N GLY A 130 12.04 12.33 -6.21
CA GLY A 130 11.68 13.49 -5.38
C GLY A 130 10.19 13.65 -5.11
N LYS A 131 9.37 12.67 -5.53
CA LYS A 131 7.90 12.74 -5.45
C LYS A 131 7.42 11.96 -4.23
N LEU A 132 6.58 12.62 -3.43
CA LEU A 132 5.90 11.97 -2.32
C LEU A 132 5.00 10.84 -2.83
N PRO A 133 4.86 9.72 -2.08
CA PRO A 133 4.01 8.61 -2.47
C PRO A 133 2.54 9.03 -2.41
N LEU A 134 2.03 9.61 -3.51
CA LEU A 134 0.64 10.01 -3.63
C LEU A 134 -0.27 8.84 -3.25
N HIS A 135 -1.15 9.09 -2.30
CA HIS A 135 -2.23 8.17 -2.01
C HIS A 135 -3.15 8.16 -3.22
N ARG A 136 -3.32 7.01 -3.88
CA ARG A 136 -4.39 6.80 -4.88
C ARG A 136 -5.79 6.71 -4.23
N TYR A 137 -6.01 7.30 -3.05
CA TYR A 137 -7.36 7.38 -2.49
C TYR A 137 -8.02 8.59 -3.15
N GLY A 138 -9.18 8.36 -3.75
CA GLY A 138 -9.83 9.30 -4.67
C GLY A 138 -9.47 9.09 -6.14
N THR A 139 -8.46 8.27 -6.46
CA THR A 139 -8.11 7.85 -7.83
C THR A 139 -8.29 6.35 -8.06
N TYR A 140 -9.06 5.67 -7.20
CA TYR A 140 -9.79 4.51 -7.70
C TYR A 140 -10.78 5.09 -8.67
N HIS A 141 -10.57 4.82 -9.96
CA HIS A 141 -11.50 5.09 -11.07
C HIS A 141 -12.84 5.55 -10.53
N LEU A 142 -13.09 6.87 -10.56
CA LEU A 142 -14.47 7.34 -10.63
C LEU A 142 -14.96 6.68 -11.91
N SER A 143 -15.50 5.46 -11.78
CA SER A 143 -16.26 4.85 -12.84
C SER A 143 -17.25 5.94 -13.20
N ILE A 144 -17.41 6.19 -14.50
CA ILE A 144 -18.31 7.25 -14.96
C ILE A 144 -19.70 7.12 -14.32
N LEU A 145 -20.07 5.89 -13.93
CA LEU A 145 -21.21 5.49 -13.10
C LEU A 145 -21.34 6.22 -11.74
N LYS A 146 -20.27 6.79 -11.18
CA LYS A 146 -20.30 7.56 -9.92
C LYS A 146 -20.43 9.07 -10.13
N ASP A 147 -20.38 9.53 -11.38
CA ASP A 147 -20.74 10.91 -11.70
C ASP A 147 -22.21 11.12 -11.34
N LYS A 148 -22.51 12.15 -10.55
CA LYS A 148 -23.84 12.35 -9.96
C LYS A 148 -24.92 12.55 -11.01
N ASP A 149 -24.59 13.26 -12.09
CA ASP A 149 -25.53 13.56 -13.15
C ASP A 149 -25.80 12.28 -13.96
N PHE A 150 -24.74 11.52 -14.24
CA PHE A 150 -24.83 10.26 -14.98
C PHE A 150 -25.51 9.12 -14.20
N ALA A 151 -25.21 9.01 -12.90
CA ALA A 151 -25.85 8.04 -12.02
C ALA A 151 -27.36 8.26 -11.96
N SER A 152 -27.81 9.52 -11.96
CA SER A 152 -29.23 9.88 -11.94
C SER A 152 -29.92 9.48 -13.26
N GLU A 153 -29.24 9.63 -14.39
CA GLU A 153 -29.74 9.23 -15.71
C GLU A 153 -29.89 7.71 -15.82
N ILE A 154 -28.88 6.95 -15.38
CA ILE A 154 -28.93 5.48 -15.32
C ILE A 154 -30.06 5.03 -14.38
N GLN A 155 -30.20 5.65 -13.21
CA GLN A 155 -31.28 5.34 -12.27
C GLN A 155 -32.67 5.58 -12.88
N GLY A 156 -32.83 6.63 -13.69
CA GLY A 156 -34.04 6.88 -14.47
C GLY A 156 -34.35 5.72 -15.42
N HIS A 157 -33.37 5.33 -16.23
CA HIS A 157 -33.52 4.22 -17.18
C HIS A 157 -33.82 2.88 -16.49
N LEU A 158 -33.12 2.58 -15.40
CA LEU A 158 -33.35 1.37 -14.61
C LEU A 158 -34.73 1.37 -13.93
N SER A 159 -35.24 2.54 -13.54
CA SER A 159 -36.59 2.66 -12.96
C SER A 159 -37.65 2.29 -13.99
N GLU A 160 -37.48 2.67 -15.26
CA GLU A 160 -38.38 2.28 -16.36
C GLU A 160 -38.34 0.76 -16.63
N ILE A 161 -37.15 0.15 -16.56
CA ILE A 161 -36.99 -1.30 -16.71
C ILE A 161 -37.59 -2.05 -15.52
N SER A 162 -37.44 -1.51 -14.30
CA SER A 162 -37.99 -2.12 -13.07
C SER A 162 -39.52 -2.24 -13.08
N GLN A 163 -40.21 -1.36 -13.82
CA GLN A 163 -41.66 -1.45 -14.02
C GLN A 163 -42.05 -2.65 -14.89
N LYS A 164 -41.12 -3.13 -15.73
CA LYS A 164 -41.35 -4.22 -16.71
C LYS A 164 -40.73 -5.54 -16.27
N GLY A 165 -39.79 -5.55 -15.33
CA GLY A 165 -39.11 -6.77 -14.87
C GLY A 165 -37.96 -6.52 -13.89
N TYR A 166 -37.11 -7.53 -13.73
CA TYR A 166 -35.93 -7.48 -12.85
C TYR A 166 -34.76 -6.75 -13.51
N ILE A 167 -34.02 -5.98 -12.70
CA ILE A 167 -32.82 -5.26 -13.16
C ILE A 167 -31.61 -6.21 -13.18
N HIS A 168 -30.92 -6.24 -14.31
CA HIS A 168 -29.65 -6.94 -14.47
C HIS A 168 -28.49 -5.95 -14.72
N ALA A 169 -27.29 -6.33 -14.30
CA ALA A 169 -26.07 -5.55 -14.58
C ALA A 169 -25.83 -5.35 -16.09
N ARG A 170 -26.34 -6.28 -16.92
CA ARG A 170 -26.28 -6.19 -18.37
C ARG A 170 -27.10 -5.04 -18.94
N ASP A 171 -28.21 -4.66 -18.29
CA ASP A 171 -29.04 -3.54 -18.73
C ASP A 171 -28.28 -2.21 -18.63
N ILE A 172 -27.40 -2.08 -17.64
CA ILE A 172 -26.50 -0.92 -17.50
C ILE A 172 -25.47 -0.90 -18.62
N VAL A 173 -24.89 -2.07 -18.95
CA VAL A 173 -23.90 -2.17 -20.04
C VAL A 173 -24.54 -1.86 -21.39
N ASP A 174 -25.75 -2.37 -21.64
CA ASP A 174 -26.50 -2.16 -22.88
C ASP A 174 -26.96 -0.70 -23.01
N TYR A 175 -27.41 -0.07 -21.92
CA TYR A 175 -27.74 1.37 -21.90
C TYR A 175 -26.53 2.24 -22.28
N ILE A 176 -25.35 1.95 -21.68
CA ILE A 176 -24.11 2.67 -21.96
C ILE A 176 -23.58 2.40 -23.38
N ALA A 177 -23.96 1.27 -23.98
CA ALA A 177 -23.65 0.95 -25.36
C ALA A 177 -24.50 1.75 -26.37
N THR A 178 -25.56 2.42 -25.92
CA THR A 178 -26.44 3.24 -26.78
C THR A 178 -25.70 4.46 -27.35
N LEU A 179 -25.92 4.73 -28.64
CA LEU A 179 -25.25 5.82 -29.37
C LEU A 179 -25.41 7.20 -28.73
N GLU A 180 -26.57 7.49 -28.15
CA GLU A 180 -26.86 8.77 -27.48
C GLU A 180 -25.98 8.96 -26.24
N VAL A 181 -25.89 7.94 -25.39
CA VAL A 181 -25.08 7.93 -24.18
C VAL A 181 -23.58 7.94 -24.50
N GLN A 182 -23.16 7.21 -25.55
CA GLN A 182 -21.77 7.25 -26.01
C GLN A 182 -21.35 8.61 -26.56
N GLN A 183 -22.24 9.33 -27.22
CA GLN A 183 -21.97 10.68 -27.70
C GLN A 183 -21.81 11.68 -26.55
N GLN A 184 -22.62 11.55 -25.49
CA GLN A 184 -22.51 12.40 -24.30
C GLN A 184 -21.25 12.12 -23.47
N LEU A 185 -20.82 10.86 -23.38
CA LEU A 185 -19.68 10.45 -22.54
C LEU A 185 -18.32 10.42 -23.27
N GLY A 186 -18.33 10.47 -24.60
CA GLY A 186 -17.12 10.45 -25.43
C GLY A 186 -16.24 9.22 -25.20
N THR A 187 -14.92 9.42 -25.09
CA THR A 187 -13.95 8.33 -24.91
C THR A 187 -14.03 7.63 -23.56
N LYS A 188 -14.76 8.19 -22.59
CA LYS A 188 -14.87 7.66 -21.21
C LYS A 188 -15.88 6.51 -21.08
N ALA A 189 -16.76 6.32 -22.08
CA ALA A 189 -17.74 5.22 -22.12
C ALA A 189 -17.15 3.88 -22.59
N ARG A 190 -15.97 3.89 -23.23
CA ARG A 190 -15.34 2.67 -23.75
C ARG A 190 -14.82 1.83 -22.59
N GLY A 191 -15.54 0.75 -22.27
CA GLY A 191 -14.98 -0.36 -21.49
C GLY A 191 -15.58 -0.59 -20.10
N ILE A 192 -16.84 -0.22 -19.86
CA ILE A 192 -17.53 -0.72 -18.66
C ILE A 192 -17.77 -2.21 -18.83
N SER A 193 -17.09 -2.99 -17.98
CA SER A 193 -17.29 -4.43 -17.92
C SER A 193 -18.53 -4.75 -17.10
N ASP A 194 -19.12 -5.91 -17.37
CA ASP A 194 -20.24 -6.45 -16.60
C ASP A 194 -19.92 -6.55 -15.09
N CYS A 195 -18.66 -6.86 -14.74
CA CYS A 195 -18.20 -6.83 -13.34
C CYS A 195 -18.27 -5.43 -12.72
N THR A 196 -17.97 -4.37 -13.49
CA THR A 196 -18.05 -2.98 -13.02
C THR A 196 -19.50 -2.55 -12.80
N ALA A 197 -20.41 -2.98 -13.68
CA ALA A 197 -21.85 -2.75 -13.53
C ALA A 197 -22.42 -3.50 -12.31
N ARG A 198 -22.02 -4.76 -12.09
CA ARG A 198 -22.40 -5.54 -10.89
C ARG A 198 -21.91 -4.94 -9.58
N CYS A 199 -20.72 -4.33 -9.57
CA CYS A 199 -20.20 -3.65 -8.39
C CYS A 199 -20.87 -2.29 -8.12
N TRP A 200 -21.64 -1.76 -9.08
CA TRP A 200 -22.32 -0.48 -8.97
C TRP A 200 -23.79 -0.62 -8.56
N LEU A 201 -24.49 -1.65 -9.05
CA LEU A 201 -25.79 -2.07 -8.52
C LEU A 201 -25.68 -2.43 -7.03
#